data_AF-A0A0F8X512-F1
#
_entry.id   AF-A0A0F8X512-F1
#
_cell.length_a   1.000
_cell.length_b   1.000
_cell.length_c   1.000
_cell.angle_alpha   90.00
_cell.angle_beta   90.00
_cell.angle_gamma   90.00
#
_symmetry.space_group_name_H-M   'P 1'
#
loop_
_entity.id
_entity.type
_entity.pdbx_description
1 polymer ?
#
loop_
_entity_poly.entity_id
_entity_poly.type
_entity_poly.pdbx_seq_one_letter_code
_entity_poly.pdbx_strand_id
1 'polypeptide(L)'
;MKDGVKLSEAGGTLGFPIKRSIIKTFNLKWKDPVEFDILDEERNVLITLQAELKKNKTVSIRDYIAEEFDLKTNQVIQVDIRRPKEL
;
A
#
# COMPACT_ATOMS: atom_id res chain seq x y z
N MET A 1 -6.56 -7.60 -4.37
CA MET A 1 -5.56 -8.38 -5.13
C MET A 1 -4.29 -8.45 -4.30
N LYS A 2 -3.82 -9.66 -3.98
CA LYS A 2 -2.61 -9.89 -3.20
C LYS A 2 -1.35 -9.60 -4.02
N ASP A 3 -0.41 -8.87 -3.44
CA ASP A 3 0.84 -8.50 -4.09
C ASP A 3 2.00 -8.42 -3.10
N GLY A 4 3.18 -8.85 -3.55
CA GLY A 4 4.44 -8.62 -2.84
C GLY A 4 5.04 -7.30 -3.31
N VAL A 5 5.15 -6.33 -2.40
CA VAL A 5 5.63 -4.98 -2.71
C VAL A 5 6.90 -4.67 -1.93
N LYS A 6 7.88 -4.09 -2.62
CA LYS A 6 9.11 -3.61 -1.99
C LYS A 6 8.88 -2.18 -1.49
N LEU A 7 9.06 -1.99 -0.19
CA LEU A 7 8.99 -0.68 0.45
C LEU A 7 10.16 0.20 0.01
N SER A 8 9.86 1.46 -0.24
CA SER A 8 10.81 2.51 -0.58
C SER A 8 10.48 3.78 0.19
N GLU A 9 11.50 4.53 0.57
CA GLU A 9 11.34 5.80 1.26
C GLU A 9 11.51 6.96 0.29
N ALA A 10 10.63 7.95 0.38
CA ALA A 10 10.77 9.20 -0.36
C ALA A 10 10.31 10.38 0.51
N GLY A 11 11.23 11.29 0.82
CA GLY A 11 10.94 12.47 1.64
C GLY A 11 10.59 12.13 3.09
N GLY A 12 11.19 11.08 3.66
CA GLY A 12 10.97 10.65 5.04
C GLY A 12 9.78 9.72 5.26
N THR A 13 8.98 9.44 4.22
CA THR A 13 7.79 8.58 4.32
C THR A 13 7.98 7.29 3.54
N LEU A 14 7.67 6.16 4.17
CA LEU A 14 7.64 4.86 3.50
C LEU A 14 6.45 4.75 2.55
N GLY A 15 6.62 3.97 1.50
CA GLY A 15 5.57 3.71 0.53
C GLY A 15 5.96 2.63 -0.45
N PHE A 16 5.05 2.35 -1.37
CA PHE A 16 5.30 1.37 -2.43
C PHE A 16 4.51 1.72 -3.70
N PRO A 17 5.03 1.33 -4.88
CA PRO A 17 4.29 1.46 -6.14
C PRO A 17 3.18 0.43 -6.24
N ILE A 18 2.03 0.83 -6.80
CA ILE A 18 0.97 -0.09 -7.19
C ILE A 18 1.28 -0.63 -8.60
N LYS A 19 1.23 -1.96 -8.77
CA LYS A 19 1.44 -2.59 -10.09
C LYS A 19 0.45 -2.05 -11.12
N ARG A 20 0.94 -1.87 -12.36
CA ARG A 20 0.14 -1.39 -13.49
C ARG A 20 -1.08 -2.28 -13.77
N SER A 21 -1.00 -3.59 -13.51
CA SER A 21 -2.12 -4.51 -13.63
C SER A 21 -3.25 -4.13 -12.67
N ILE A 22 -2.95 -3.94 -11.38
CA ILE A 22 -3.92 -3.55 -10.35
C ILE A 22 -4.58 -2.21 -10.69
N ILE A 23 -3.78 -1.22 -11.12
CA ILE A 23 -4.29 0.10 -11.55
C ILE A 23 -5.30 -0.04 -12.69
N LYS A 24 -5.00 -0.89 -13.69
CA LYS A 24 -5.91 -1.15 -14.81
C LYS A 24 -7.16 -1.90 -14.35
N THR A 25 -7.01 -2.96 -13.56
CA THR A 25 -8.12 -3.78 -13.06
C THR A 25 -9.14 -2.94 -12.30
N PHE A 26 -8.66 -2.04 -11.43
CA PHE A 26 -9.53 -1.19 -10.61
C PHE A 26 -9.79 0.20 -11.21
N ASN A 27 -9.32 0.46 -12.43
CA ASN A 27 -9.42 1.75 -13.11
C ASN A 27 -9.04 2.94 -12.19
N LEU A 28 -7.91 2.80 -11.48
CA LEU A 28 -7.43 3.79 -10.51
C LEU A 28 -6.82 5.00 -11.21
N LYS A 29 -7.17 6.20 -10.75
CA LYS A 29 -6.65 7.49 -11.21
C LYS A 29 -5.85 8.19 -10.13
N TRP A 30 -5.12 9.23 -10.53
CA TRP A 30 -4.43 10.09 -9.59
C TRP A 30 -5.42 10.69 -8.58
N LYS A 31 -5.06 10.65 -7.29
CA LYS A 31 -5.89 11.02 -6.12
C LYS A 31 -7.04 10.07 -5.82
N ASP A 32 -7.23 9.00 -6.58
CA ASP A 32 -8.23 8.01 -6.19
C ASP A 32 -7.80 7.39 -4.85
N PRO A 33 -8.75 7.22 -3.92
CA PRO A 33 -8.47 6.51 -2.68
C PRO A 33 -8.24 5.03 -2.99
N VAL A 34 -7.24 4.46 -2.34
CA VAL A 34 -6.88 3.05 -2.40
C VAL A 34 -6.86 2.51 -0.99
N GLU A 35 -7.54 1.40 -0.79
CA GLU A 35 -7.49 0.66 0.46
C GLU A 35 -6.54 -0.53 0.28
N PHE A 36 -5.71 -0.81 1.27
CA PHE A 36 -4.83 -1.96 1.26
C PHE A 36 -4.64 -2.53 2.65
N ASP A 37 -4.63 -3.86 2.72
CA ASP A 37 -4.24 -4.59 3.92
C ASP A 37 -2.75 -4.89 3.90
N ILE A 38 -2.05 -4.71 5.01
CA ILE A 38 -0.73 -5.29 5.22
C ILE A 38 -0.94 -6.67 5.85
N LEU A 39 -0.29 -7.69 5.29
CA LEU A 39 -0.43 -9.08 5.72
C LEU A 39 0.84 -9.56 6.42
N ASP A 40 0.67 -10.41 7.44
CA ASP A 40 1.78 -11.14 8.06
C ASP A 40 2.27 -12.32 7.20
N GLU A 41 3.23 -13.09 7.73
CA GLU A 41 3.79 -14.28 7.06
C GLU A 41 2.74 -15.38 6.85
N GLU A 42 1.76 -15.49 7.75
CA GLU A 42 0.65 -16.45 7.70
C GLU A 42 -0.52 -15.96 6.82
N ARG A 43 -0.41 -14.75 6.26
CA ARG A 43 -1.42 -14.05 5.46
C ARG A 43 -2.65 -13.58 6.24
N ASN A 44 -2.52 -13.40 7.55
CA ASN A 44 -3.51 -12.68 8.35
C ASN A 44 -3.38 -11.17 8.12
N VAL A 45 -4.49 -10.44 8.26
CA VAL A 45 -4.49 -8.98 8.16
C VAL A 45 -3.91 -8.39 9.45
N LEU A 46 -2.78 -7.69 9.34
CA LEU A 46 -2.20 -6.92 10.44
C LEU A 46 -2.94 -5.59 10.60
N ILE A 47 -3.14 -4.88 9.49
CA ILE A 47 -3.80 -3.58 9.48
C ILE A 47 -4.38 -3.28 8.10
N THR A 48 -5.53 -2.60 8.09
CA THR A 48 -6.14 -2.03 6.89
C THR A 48 -5.86 -0.53 6.84
N LEU A 49 -5.34 -0.06 5.71
CA LEU A 49 -4.98 1.34 5.49
C LEU A 49 -5.69 1.89 4.27
N GLN A 50 -5.99 3.19 4.31
CA GLN A 50 -6.47 3.94 3.17
C GLN A 50 -5.49 5.08 2.85
N ALA A 51 -5.08 5.17 1.59
CA ALA A 51 -4.19 6.22 1.10
C ALA A 51 -4.60 6.68 -0.30
N GLU A 52 -4.26 7.91 -0.66
CA GLU A 52 -4.45 8.40 -2.02
C GLU A 52 -3.36 7.88 -2.96
N LEU A 53 -3.76 7.52 -4.19
CA LEU A 53 -2.81 7.20 -5.24
C LEU A 53 -2.07 8.46 -5.72
N LYS A 54 -0.76 8.51 -5.48
CA LYS A 54 0.09 9.62 -5.94
C LYS A 54 0.31 9.57 -7.45
N LYS A 55 0.73 10.70 -8.05
CA LYS A 55 0.93 10.86 -9.51
C LYS A 55 1.91 9.83 -10.10
N ASN A 56 2.91 9.43 -9.33
CA ASN A 56 3.89 8.39 -9.66
C ASN A 56 3.38 6.95 -9.39
N LYS A 57 2.07 6.77 -9.15
CA LYS A 57 1.43 5.47 -8.91
C LYS A 57 1.89 4.78 -7.62
N THR A 58 2.28 5.55 -6.62
CA THR A 58 2.65 5.03 -5.29
C THR A 58 1.60 5.38 -4.25
N VAL A 59 1.53 4.57 -3.20
CA VAL A 59 0.87 4.92 -1.94
C VAL A 59 1.93 5.09 -0.86
N SER A 60 1.60 5.88 0.15
CA SER A 60 2.45 6.09 1.32
C SER A 60 1.83 5.44 2.54
N ILE A 61 2.69 4.89 3.39
CA ILE A 61 2.37 4.38 4.71
C ILE A 61 2.74 5.49 5.69
N ARG A 62 1.84 5.79 6.64
CA ARG A 62 2.09 6.84 7.63
C ARG A 62 3.20 6.39 8.59
N ASP A 63 4.04 7.33 9.02
CA ASP A 63 5.25 7.02 9.80
C ASP A 63 4.94 6.27 11.10
N TYR A 64 3.87 6.64 11.82
CA TYR A 64 3.47 5.92 13.04
C TYR A 64 3.07 4.45 12.78
N ILE A 65 2.50 4.14 11.61
CA ILE A 65 2.21 2.75 11.23
C ILE A 65 3.50 2.01 10.87
N ALA A 66 4.41 2.68 10.17
CA ALA A 66 5.71 2.09 9.88
C ALA A 66 6.47 1.74 11.17
N GLU A 67 6.44 2.61 12.17
CA GLU A 67 7.05 2.39 13.48
C GLU A 67 6.36 1.27 14.27
N GLU A 68 5.02 1.26 14.32
CA GLU A 68 4.23 0.27 15.06
C GLU A 68 4.49 -1.17 14.58
N PHE A 69 4.70 -1.35 13.28
CA PHE A 69 4.93 -2.66 12.65
C PHE A 69 6.40 -2.90 12.24
N ASP A 70 7.35 -2.08 12.71
CA ASP A 70 8.80 -2.16 12.39
C ASP A 70 9.09 -2.30 10.87
N LEU A 71 8.34 -1.57 10.04
CA LEU A 71 8.48 -1.59 8.59
C LEU A 71 9.72 -0.82 8.16
N LYS A 72 10.50 -1.42 7.24
CA LYS A 72 11.81 -0.89 6.83
C LYS A 72 11.92 -0.64 5.34
N THR A 73 12.73 0.35 4.97
CA THR A 73 13.12 0.60 3.57
C THR A 73 13.75 -0.66 2.97
N ASN A 74 13.41 -0.97 1.72
CA ASN A 74 13.80 -2.19 0.98
C ASN A 74 13.18 -3.51 1.46
N GLN A 75 12.39 -3.53 2.53
CA GLN A 75 11.63 -4.72 2.94
C GLN A 75 10.58 -5.07 1.89
N VAL A 76 10.37 -6.37 1.68
CA VAL A 76 9.24 -6.87 0.88
C VAL A 76 8.13 -7.26 1.84
N ILE A 77 6.96 -6.66 1.66
CA ILE A 77 5.75 -6.98 2.43
C ILE A 77 4.67 -7.55 1.52
N GLN A 78 3.76 -8.33 2.10
CA GLN A 78 2.56 -8.79 1.41
C GLN A 78 1.45 -7.78 1.67
N VAL A 79 0.77 -7.35 0.60
CA VAL A 79 -0.38 -6.46 0.69
C VAL A 79 -1.56 -7.01 -0.08
N ASP A 80 -2.78 -6.76 0.39
CA ASP A 80 -4.00 -6.98 -0.40
C ASP A 80 -4.65 -5.65 -0.76
N ILE A 81 -4.57 -5.27 -2.04
CA ILE A 81 -5.04 -3.97 -2.53
C ILE A 81 -6.48 -4.06 -3.04
N ARG A 82 -7.35 -3.14 -2.62
CA ARG A 82 -8.75 -3.04 -3.05
C ARG A 82 -9.18 -1.59 -3.24
N ARG A 83 -10.28 -1.40 -3.98
CA ARG A 83 -10.98 -0.12 -3.95
C ARG A 83 -11.66 0.02 -2.58
N PRO A 84 -11.68 1.23 -1.98
CA PRO A 84 -12.51 1.47 -0.82
C PRO A 84 -13.96 1.14 -1.19
N LYS A 85 -14.66 0.43 -0.30
CA LYS A 85 -16.10 0.25 -0.45
C LYS A 85 -16.75 1.62 -0.24
N GLU A 86 -17.56 2.08 -1.20
CA GLU A 86 -18.45 3.21 -0.94
C GLU A 86 -19.34 2.82 0.25
N LEU A 87 -19.28 3.65 1.31
CA LEU A 87 -20.16 3.55 2.48
C LEU A 87 -21.58 3.98 2.10
#